data_AF-A0A522M9U2-F1
#
_entry.id   AF-A0A522M9U2-F1
#
_cell.length_a   1.000
_cell.length_b   1.000
_cell.length_c   1.000
_cell.angle_alpha   90.00
_cell.angle_beta   90.00
_cell.angle_gamma   90.00
#
_symmetry.space_group_name_H-M   'P 1'
#
loop_
_entity.id
_entity.type
_entity.pdbx_description
1 polymer ?
#
loop_
_entity_poly.entity_id
_entity_poly.type
_entity_poly.pdbx_seq_one_letter_code
_entity_poly.pdbx_strand_id
1 'polypeptide(L)'
;MSTILEPSATTPLTVTTTRMDHLDWLEAESIHILRELVAECSKPALLFSGGKDSVVVLHLALKAFGLGANRKTSLPFPLVH
;
A
#
# COMPACT_ATOMS: atom_id res chain seq x y z
N MET A 1 58.20 -0.77 -5.61
CA MET A 1 57.34 -1.21 -6.72
C MET A 1 56.75 -2.57 -6.36
N SER A 2 55.46 -2.60 -6.01
CA SER A 2 54.60 -3.78 -6.18
C SER A 2 53.16 -3.29 -6.07
N THR A 3 52.55 -3.16 -7.25
CA THR A 3 51.15 -2.84 -7.46
C THR A 3 50.35 -4.10 -7.16
N ILE A 4 49.47 -4.08 -6.17
CA ILE A 4 48.38 -5.06 -6.09
C ILE A 4 47.10 -4.30 -6.41
N LEU A 5 46.62 -4.52 -7.62
CA LEU A 5 45.31 -4.09 -8.09
C LEU A 5 44.28 -4.98 -7.36
N GLU A 6 43.44 -4.40 -6.51
CA GLU A 6 42.26 -5.10 -6.00
C GLU A 6 41.29 -5.36 -7.17
N PRO A 7 40.78 -6.59 -7.36
CA PRO A 7 39.69 -6.81 -8.28
C PRO A 7 38.41 -6.23 -7.65
N SER A 8 37.91 -5.14 -8.25
CA SER A 8 36.56 -4.63 -8.00
C SER A 8 35.55 -5.74 -8.31
N ALA A 9 35.12 -6.45 -7.27
CA ALA A 9 34.03 -7.41 -7.36
C ALA A 9 32.73 -6.62 -7.60
N THR A 10 32.39 -6.41 -8.86
CA THR A 10 31.05 -6.01 -9.28
C THR A 10 30.12 -7.18 -8.98
N THR A 11 29.59 -7.22 -7.77
CA THR A 11 28.55 -8.17 -7.38
C THR A 11 27.37 -7.98 -8.33
N PRO A 12 26.96 -8.99 -9.12
CA PRO A 12 25.76 -8.85 -9.93
C PRO A 12 24.60 -8.63 -8.97
N LEU A 13 23.86 -7.54 -9.16
CA LEU A 13 22.59 -7.31 -8.47
C LEU A 13 21.64 -8.42 -8.92
N THR A 14 21.61 -9.52 -8.18
CA THR A 14 20.62 -10.57 -8.37
C THR A 14 19.27 -9.96 -8.04
N VAL A 15 18.50 -9.63 -9.08
CA VAL A 15 17.09 -9.29 -8.94
C VAL A 15 16.37 -10.57 -8.54
N THR A 16 16.33 -10.82 -7.23
CA THR A 16 15.49 -11.87 -6.67
C THR A 16 14.06 -11.40 -6.84
N THR A 17 13.32 -12.01 -7.77
CA THR A 17 11.88 -11.84 -7.87
C THR A 17 11.25 -12.40 -6.59
N THR A 18 11.08 -11.55 -5.57
CA THR A 18 10.33 -11.89 -4.37
C THR A 18 8.87 -12.08 -4.77
N ARG A 19 8.40 -13.32 -4.71
CA ARG A 19 6.98 -13.62 -4.81
C ARG A 19 6.29 -12.87 -3.67
N MET A 20 5.32 -12.00 -4.02
CA MET A 20 4.50 -11.30 -3.02
C MET A 20 3.80 -12.34 -2.13
N ASP A 21 3.77 -12.09 -0.82
CA ASP A 21 2.99 -12.92 0.08
C ASP A 21 1.49 -12.81 -0.26
N HIS A 22 0.70 -13.80 0.13
CA HIS A 22 -0.73 -13.81 -0.16
C HIS A 22 -1.44 -12.56 0.42
N LEU A 23 -1.05 -12.14 1.61
CA LEU A 23 -1.62 -10.94 2.24
C LEU A 23 -1.17 -9.65 1.56
N ASP A 24 0.09 -9.57 1.10
CA ASP A 24 0.57 -8.43 0.32
C ASP A 24 -0.23 -8.28 -0.99
N TRP A 25 -0.56 -9.41 -1.62
CA TRP A 25 -1.38 -9.41 -2.83
C TRP A 25 -2.81 -8.93 -2.56
N LEU A 26 -3.47 -9.45 -1.52
CA LEU A 26 -4.82 -9.03 -1.12
C LEU A 26 -4.87 -7.55 -0.72
N GLU A 27 -3.83 -7.09 -0.02
CA GLU A 27 -3.70 -5.68 0.34
C GLU A 27 -3.56 -4.79 -0.90
N ALA A 28 -2.69 -5.17 -1.83
CA ALA A 28 -2.50 -4.43 -3.07
C ALA A 28 -3.78 -4.37 -3.92
N GLU A 29 -4.48 -5.50 -4.06
CA GLU A 29 -5.76 -5.57 -4.76
C GLU A 29 -6.82 -4.70 -4.08
N SER A 30 -6.94 -4.78 -2.75
CA SER A 30 -7.91 -3.97 -1.99
C SER A 30 -7.63 -2.47 -2.13
N ILE A 31 -6.37 -2.05 -2.07
CA ILE A 31 -5.96 -0.65 -2.29
C ILE A 31 -6.32 -0.21 -3.71
N HIS A 32 -6.09 -1.06 -4.71
CA HIS A 32 -6.44 -0.76 -6.09
C HIS A 32 -7.95 -0.55 -6.24
N ILE A 33 -8.78 -1.45 -5.71
CA ILE A 33 -10.24 -1.34 -5.72
C ILE A 33 -10.71 -0.05 -5.05
N LEU A 34 -10.14 0.32 -3.90
CA LEU A 34 -10.54 1.54 -3.18
C LEU A 34 -10.21 2.83 -3.96
N ARG A 35 -9.09 2.84 -4.71
CA ARG A 35 -8.74 3.97 -5.57
C ARG A 35 -9.68 4.07 -6.77
N GLU A 36 -9.99 2.95 -7.39
CA GLU A 36 -10.91 2.90 -8.52
C GLU A 36 -12.32 3.31 -8.11
N LEU A 37 -12.79 2.84 -6.96
CA LEU A 37 -14.08 3.22 -6.40
C LEU A 37 -14.20 4.74 -6.26
N VAL A 38 -13.16 5.43 -5.78
CA VAL A 38 -13.17 6.90 -5.65
C VAL A 38 -13.10 7.61 -6.99
N ALA A 39 -12.45 7.01 -7.99
CA ALA A 39 -12.39 7.56 -9.34
C ALA A 39 -13.74 7.47 -10.07
N GLU A 40 -14.46 6.36 -9.89
CA GLU A 40 -15.65 6.03 -10.68
C GLU A 40 -16.98 6.35 -9.97
N CYS A 41 -17.03 6.29 -8.64
CA CYS A 41 -18.28 6.54 -7.90
C CYS A 41 -18.51 8.03 -7.65
N SER A 42 -19.74 8.50 -7.91
CA SER A 42 -20.10 9.92 -7.72
C SER A 42 -20.24 10.34 -6.26
N LYS A 43 -20.64 9.40 -5.38
CA LYS A 43 -20.85 9.62 -3.93
C LYS A 43 -20.41 8.40 -3.12
N PRO A 44 -19.10 8.09 -3.09
CA PRO A 44 -18.59 6.98 -2.31
C PRO A 44 -18.80 7.25 -0.81
N ALA A 45 -19.05 6.18 -0.05
CA ALA A 45 -19.11 6.18 1.40
C ALA A 45 -18.64 4.83 1.92
N LEU A 46 -18.00 4.81 3.09
CA LEU A 46 -17.61 3.57 3.76
C LEU A 46 -18.57 3.28 4.90
N LEU A 47 -19.37 2.22 4.75
CA LEU A 47 -20.20 1.68 5.83
C LEU A 47 -19.29 1.10 6.93
N PHE A 48 -19.35 1.69 8.11
CA PHE A 48 -18.46 1.40 9.22
C PHE A 48 -19.26 0.90 10.42
N SER A 49 -19.28 -0.41 10.63
CA SER A 49 -19.99 -1.04 11.76
C SER A 49 -19.19 -1.02 13.07
N GLY A 50 -17.90 -0.66 13.02
CA GLY A 50 -16.97 -0.83 14.15
C GLY A 50 -16.51 -2.27 14.37
N GLY A 51 -16.96 -3.23 13.53
CA GLY A 51 -16.50 -4.62 13.55
C GLY A 51 -15.14 -4.80 12.88
N LYS A 52 -14.53 -5.98 13.08
CA LYS A 52 -13.19 -6.32 12.59
C LYS A 52 -13.00 -6.05 11.09
N ASP A 53 -14.00 -6.41 10.29
CA ASP A 53 -13.90 -6.32 8.82
C ASP A 53 -13.91 -4.85 8.39
N SER A 54 -14.81 -4.04 8.97
CA SER A 54 -14.88 -2.61 8.68
C SER A 54 -13.64 -1.83 9.14
N VAL A 55 -12.98 -2.28 10.22
CA VAL A 55 -11.71 -1.71 10.68
C VAL A 55 -10.57 -2.03 9.70
N VAL A 56 -10.52 -3.25 9.18
CA VAL A 56 -9.53 -3.62 8.14
C VAL A 56 -9.74 -2.79 6.88
N VAL A 57 -10.98 -2.63 6.41
CA VAL A 57 -11.27 -1.80 5.23
C VAL A 57 -10.91 -0.33 5.48
N LEU A 58 -11.20 0.22 6.66
CA LEU A 58 -10.75 1.56 7.03
C LEU A 58 -9.23 1.68 6.98
N HIS A 59 -8.50 0.70 7.52
CA HIS A 59 -7.03 0.69 7.46
C HIS A 59 -6.52 0.66 6.01
N LEU A 60 -7.10 -0.18 5.15
CA LEU A 60 -6.76 -0.25 3.73
C LEU A 60 -7.06 1.06 3.01
N ALA A 61 -8.16 1.74 3.34
CA ALA A 61 -8.49 3.07 2.81
C ALA A 61 -7.45 4.11 3.20
N LEU A 62 -7.02 4.14 4.47
CA LEU A 62 -5.94 5.04 4.90
C LEU A 62 -4.65 4.79 4.12
N LYS A 63 -4.28 3.53 3.89
CA LYS A 63 -3.12 3.16 3.05
C LYS A 63 -3.30 3.58 1.60
N ALA A 64 -4.47 3.36 1.01
CA ALA A 64 -4.77 3.69 -0.38
C ALA A 64 -4.55 5.18 -0.69
N PHE A 65 -4.87 6.06 0.27
CA PHE A 65 -4.74 7.51 0.11
C PHE A 65 -3.52 8.11 0.84
N GLY A 66 -2.61 7.26 1.33
CA GLY A 66 -1.36 7.70 1.97
C GLY A 66 -1.60 8.57 3.21
N LEU A 67 -2.64 8.24 3.98
CA LEU A 67 -3.04 8.90 5.21
C LEU A 67 -2.34 8.20 6.37
N GLY A 68 -1.63 8.98 7.18
CA GLY A 68 -0.87 8.49 8.33
C GLY A 68 -0.65 9.61 9.35
N ALA A 69 -0.04 9.27 10.49
CA ALA A 69 0.12 10.18 11.63
C ALA A 69 0.74 11.55 11.28
N ASN A 70 1.60 11.60 10.26
CA ASN A 70 2.33 12.81 9.88
C ASN A 70 1.66 13.62 8.77
N ARG A 71 0.49 13.22 8.26
CA ARG A 71 -0.19 13.89 7.13
C ARG A 71 -1.62 14.27 7.50
N LYS A 72 -1.87 15.59 7.56
CA LYS A 72 -3.19 16.15 7.91
C LYS A 72 -4.08 16.19 6.65
N THR A 73 -4.58 15.03 6.25
CA THR A 73 -5.51 14.92 5.11
C THR A 73 -6.68 14.02 5.51
N SER A 74 -7.87 14.29 4.97
CA SER A 74 -9.09 13.51 5.21
C SER A 74 -9.27 12.44 4.14
N LEU A 75 -10.01 11.38 4.45
CA LEU A 75 -10.50 10.45 3.45
C LEU A 75 -11.35 11.19 2.40
N PRO A 76 -11.32 10.78 1.12
CA PRO A 76 -12.12 11.36 0.04
C PRO A 76 -13.61 10.98 0.11
N PHE A 77 -14.02 10.24 1.13
CA PHE A 77 -15.40 9.83 1.39
C PHE A 77 -15.71 9.81 2.89
N PRO A 78 -16.99 9.97 3.28
CA PRO A 78 -17.41 9.86 4.67
C PRO A 78 -17.43 8.41 5.17
N LEU A 79 -17.31 8.26 6.49
CA LEU A 79 -17.73 7.06 7.21
C LEU A 79 -19.20 7.21 7.58
N VAL A 80 -19.98 6.16 7.34
CA VAL A 80 -21.42 6.11 7.64
C VAL A 80 -21.72 4.84 8.44
N HIS A 81 -22.70 4.87 9.34
CA HIS A 81 -23.07 3.74 10.19
C HIS A 81 -24.34 3.06 9.68
#